data_AF-A0A136HKC5-F1
#
_entry.id   AF-A0A136HKC5-F1
#
_cell.length_a   1.000
_cell.length_b   1.000
_cell.length_c   1.000
_cell.angle_alpha   90.00
_cell.angle_beta   90.00
_cell.angle_gamma   90.00
#
_symmetry.space_group_name_H-M   'P 1'
#
loop_
_entity.id
_entity.type
_entity.pdbx_description
1 polymer ?
#
loop_
_entity_poly.entity_id
_entity_poly.type
_entity_poly.pdbx_seq_one_letter_code
_entity_poly.pdbx_strand_id
1 'polypeptide(L)'
;MKIYVTAALFILFSSFASAAPQSVGTVILSFGQNTAESAGAQRVLKRKVDVYADDLLKTGDTGRLQIRFTDGARLSLKPGTEFKIAEYQFDEANPEDGKAVYRLLKGGMRTLSGQIGKVDKEDYTLDAVVATIGIRGTDFTVDKQGDEVKGSVNNGAINVANKGGASDIAKGFSFQLVGAAGAINIFRTPTAVRRSLDSKDISVPASQVDSESTQQITVAASPNPTGNGEAASDESVVALAFSQVNFGGVEVSAGSVEGADRNSDITIDRTLSGGDVVTGVVFNDESSLSSGPCSPCVISSPSLLGVVLDQGESTVGTAKVSWGRWASGYTVVENGLPTVTSGSFHFMYSDDLTPDSVITNKTGDFVYRYDATHGGYTSPQNETGATGTLNDFSTVTGTGGHVYSGTYFRVDFDGQKLLEIGVEADILGNSYELREAASADLNLSSVLNGEEVALTGTCSGLTCGAGVVSTDLSGHMSIDFVGDNAEGAVTSYAAEGVNGLTGVASSINGTIFLEGESSP
;
A
#
# COMPACT_ATOMS: atom_id res chain seq x y z
N MET A 1 -81.38 11.29 -39.48
CA MET A 1 -80.87 10.33 -38.49
C MET A 1 -79.55 10.89 -37.96
N LYS A 2 -79.49 11.23 -36.67
CA LYS A 2 -78.31 11.84 -36.01
C LYS A 2 -77.23 10.77 -35.82
N ILE A 3 -75.99 11.04 -36.22
CA ILE A 3 -74.80 10.34 -35.69
C ILE A 3 -73.73 11.39 -35.44
N TYR A 4 -73.44 11.62 -34.16
CA TYR A 4 -72.33 12.42 -33.67
C TYR A 4 -71.07 11.56 -33.77
N VAL A 5 -69.98 12.08 -34.33
CA VAL A 5 -68.65 11.50 -34.15
C VAL A 5 -67.77 12.58 -33.53
N THR A 6 -67.52 12.40 -32.24
CA THR A 6 -66.64 13.16 -31.37
C THR A 6 -65.20 13.13 -31.89
N ALA A 7 -64.60 14.29 -32.12
CA ALA A 7 -63.17 14.44 -32.36
C ALA A 7 -62.41 14.21 -31.05
N ALA A 8 -61.71 13.08 -30.94
CA ALA A 8 -60.80 12.80 -29.85
C ALA A 8 -59.45 13.50 -30.12
N LEU A 9 -59.16 14.53 -29.35
CA LEU A 9 -57.87 15.24 -29.34
C LEU A 9 -56.83 14.33 -28.67
N PHE A 10 -56.03 13.63 -29.48
CA PHE A 10 -54.88 12.85 -29.02
C PHE A 10 -53.77 13.80 -28.57
N ILE A 11 -53.65 14.03 -27.26
CA ILE A 11 -52.51 14.71 -26.65
C ILE A 11 -51.33 13.74 -26.72
N LEU A 12 -50.43 13.93 -27.69
CA LEU A 12 -49.12 13.27 -27.71
C LEU A 12 -48.32 13.75 -26.48
N PHE A 13 -48.32 12.95 -25.42
CA PHE A 13 -47.30 13.03 -24.38
C PHE A 13 -45.96 12.64 -25.00
N SER A 14 -45.18 13.64 -25.43
CA SER A 14 -43.79 13.43 -25.79
C SER A 14 -43.01 13.13 -24.51
N SER A 15 -42.77 11.85 -24.25
CA SER A 15 -41.81 11.42 -23.23
C SER A 15 -40.43 11.91 -23.64
N PHE A 16 -39.99 13.03 -23.09
CA PHE A 16 -38.57 13.39 -23.10
C PHE A 16 -37.84 12.34 -22.27
N ALA A 17 -37.27 11.34 -22.94
CA ALA A 17 -36.31 10.45 -22.32
C ALA A 17 -35.07 11.28 -21.97
N SER A 18 -34.97 11.70 -20.70
CA SER A 18 -33.73 12.24 -20.17
C SER A 18 -32.72 11.09 -20.16
N ALA A 19 -31.73 11.13 -21.06
CA ALA A 19 -30.61 10.23 -20.99
C ALA A 19 -29.96 10.37 -19.61
N ALA A 20 -29.73 9.24 -18.93
CA ALA A 20 -28.98 9.26 -17.68
C ALA A 20 -27.57 9.78 -17.96
N PRO A 21 -27.00 10.64 -17.10
CA PRO A 21 -25.64 11.13 -17.29
C PRO A 21 -24.67 9.95 -17.31
N GLN A 22 -23.83 9.89 -18.34
CA GLN A 22 -22.81 8.84 -18.48
C GLN A 22 -21.67 9.11 -17.49
N SER A 23 -21.26 8.10 -16.74
CA SER A 23 -20.08 8.17 -15.88
C SER A 23 -18.83 8.45 -16.70
N VAL A 24 -18.00 9.37 -16.22
CA VAL A 24 -16.71 9.71 -16.85
C VAL A 24 -15.53 9.11 -16.07
N GLY A 25 -15.79 8.55 -14.90
CA GLY A 25 -14.80 7.93 -14.06
C GLY A 25 -15.39 7.39 -12.77
N THR A 26 -14.60 6.62 -12.05
CA THR A 26 -15.03 6.00 -10.79
C THR A 26 -14.03 6.34 -9.68
N VAL A 27 -14.55 6.65 -8.50
CA VAL A 27 -13.75 6.86 -7.30
C VAL A 27 -13.12 5.54 -6.87
N ILE A 28 -11.78 5.48 -6.87
CA ILE A 28 -11.02 4.31 -6.46
C ILE A 28 -10.56 4.39 -4.99
N LEU A 29 -10.44 5.60 -4.44
CA LEU A 29 -10.17 5.84 -3.02
C LEU A 29 -10.88 7.12 -2.54
N SER A 30 -11.42 7.07 -1.33
CA SER A 30 -12.02 8.23 -0.66
C SER A 30 -11.81 8.13 0.85
N PHE A 31 -10.99 9.03 1.40
CA PHE A 31 -10.80 9.20 2.84
C PHE A 31 -11.36 10.54 3.30
N GLY A 32 -11.88 10.59 4.53
CA GLY A 32 -12.52 11.79 5.07
C GLY A 32 -13.84 12.13 4.38
N GLN A 33 -14.25 13.40 4.46
CA GLN A 33 -15.51 13.87 3.87
C GLN A 33 -15.25 14.43 2.46
N ASN A 34 -15.71 13.72 1.44
CA ASN A 34 -15.57 14.12 0.04
C ASN A 34 -16.92 14.12 -0.65
N THR A 35 -17.18 15.13 -1.46
CA THR A 35 -18.48 15.29 -2.14
C THR A 35 -18.33 15.77 -3.57
N ALA A 36 -19.24 15.36 -4.44
CA ALA A 36 -19.46 15.94 -5.76
C ALA A 36 -20.71 16.82 -5.72
N GLU A 37 -20.69 17.94 -6.41
CA GLU A 37 -21.84 18.81 -6.64
C GLU A 37 -22.09 18.96 -8.14
N SER A 38 -23.28 18.59 -8.59
CA SER A 38 -23.75 18.80 -9.97
C SER A 38 -25.25 19.08 -9.98
N ALA A 39 -25.69 19.96 -10.89
CA ALA A 39 -27.09 20.39 -11.02
C ALA A 39 -27.77 20.83 -9.69
N GLY A 40 -26.99 21.36 -8.74
CA GLY A 40 -27.48 21.81 -7.43
C GLY A 40 -27.69 20.70 -6.40
N ALA A 41 -27.40 19.44 -6.73
CA ALA A 41 -27.41 18.32 -5.80
C ALA A 41 -25.99 17.97 -5.34
N GLN A 42 -25.84 17.72 -4.04
CA GLN A 42 -24.59 17.26 -3.44
C GLN A 42 -24.65 15.75 -3.21
N ARG A 43 -23.57 15.05 -3.53
CA ARG A 43 -23.45 13.60 -3.42
C ARG A 43 -22.14 13.24 -2.73
N VAL A 44 -22.21 12.35 -1.74
CA VAL A 44 -21.01 11.85 -1.06
C VAL A 44 -20.24 10.93 -2.00
N LEU A 45 -18.93 11.15 -2.09
CA LEU A 45 -18.02 10.33 -2.87
C LEU A 45 -17.39 9.27 -1.97
N LYS A 46 -17.77 8.01 -2.16
CA LYS A 46 -17.15 6.83 -1.54
C LYS A 46 -16.47 5.99 -2.61
N ARG A 47 -15.70 4.98 -2.21
CA ARG A 47 -15.13 4.01 -3.16
C ARG A 47 -16.24 3.41 -4.04
N LYS A 48 -15.93 3.20 -5.33
CA LYS A 48 -16.84 2.71 -6.39
C LYS A 48 -17.96 3.66 -6.79
N VAL A 49 -18.00 4.87 -6.24
CA VAL A 49 -18.98 5.87 -6.65
C VAL A 49 -18.51 6.54 -7.94
N ASP A 50 -19.41 6.68 -8.91
CA ASP A 50 -19.12 7.34 -10.18
C ASP A 50 -18.98 8.86 -10.03
N VAL A 51 -18.19 9.44 -10.92
CA VAL A 51 -18.11 10.88 -11.17
C VAL A 51 -18.57 11.17 -12.59
N TYR A 52 -19.13 12.35 -12.77
CA TYR A 52 -19.76 12.76 -14.02
C TYR A 52 -19.09 14.02 -14.57
N ALA A 53 -19.24 14.23 -15.88
CA ALA A 53 -18.99 15.55 -16.43
C ALA A 53 -19.82 16.59 -15.66
N ASP A 54 -19.26 17.79 -15.49
CA ASP A 54 -19.83 18.86 -14.68
C ASP A 54 -19.84 18.65 -13.15
N ASP A 55 -19.25 17.58 -12.60
CA ASP A 55 -19.10 17.47 -11.16
C ASP A 55 -18.06 18.49 -10.61
N LEU A 56 -18.46 19.23 -9.57
CA LEU A 56 -17.54 19.95 -8.68
C LEU A 56 -17.19 19.05 -7.50
N LEU A 57 -15.97 18.54 -7.50
CA LEU A 57 -15.43 17.68 -6.46
C LEU A 57 -14.83 18.53 -5.34
N LYS A 58 -15.22 18.25 -4.10
CA LYS A 58 -14.73 18.90 -2.89
C LYS A 58 -14.20 17.86 -1.92
N THR A 59 -13.01 18.11 -1.40
CA THR A 59 -12.40 17.33 -0.32
C THR A 59 -12.36 18.17 0.95
N GLY A 60 -12.75 17.56 2.09
CA GLY A 60 -12.70 18.22 3.40
C GLY A 60 -11.27 18.42 3.90
N ASP A 61 -11.12 18.97 5.10
CA ASP A 61 -9.81 19.30 5.69
C ASP A 61 -8.90 18.08 5.96
N THR A 62 -9.49 16.89 6.07
CA THR A 62 -8.81 15.59 6.09
C THR A 62 -9.12 14.74 4.86
N GLY A 63 -9.86 15.31 3.90
CA GLY A 63 -10.38 14.62 2.74
C GLY A 63 -9.30 14.28 1.72
N ARG A 64 -9.25 13.04 1.24
CA ARG A 64 -8.44 12.66 0.07
C ARG A 64 -9.30 11.86 -0.89
N LEU A 65 -9.18 12.16 -2.18
CA LEU A 65 -9.99 11.52 -3.21
C LEU A 65 -9.10 11.07 -4.36
N GLN A 66 -9.28 9.85 -4.84
CA GLN A 66 -8.64 9.36 -6.04
C GLN A 66 -9.68 8.81 -7.02
N ILE A 67 -9.53 9.17 -8.29
CA ILE A 67 -10.45 8.83 -9.37
C ILE A 67 -9.67 8.17 -10.51
N ARG A 68 -10.26 7.13 -11.09
CA ARG A 68 -9.88 6.56 -12.39
C ARG A 68 -10.90 6.97 -13.44
N PHE A 69 -10.50 7.73 -14.44
CA PHE A 69 -11.34 8.12 -15.57
C PHE A 69 -11.45 6.99 -16.60
N THR A 70 -12.44 7.07 -17.48
CA THR A 70 -12.70 6.04 -18.50
C THR A 70 -11.59 5.93 -19.55
N ASP A 71 -10.81 7.00 -19.77
CA ASP A 71 -9.62 6.99 -20.63
C ASP A 71 -8.38 6.38 -19.95
N GLY A 72 -8.52 5.90 -18.72
CA GLY A 72 -7.45 5.37 -17.90
C GLY A 72 -6.64 6.43 -17.14
N ALA A 73 -6.97 7.72 -17.25
CA ALA A 73 -6.32 8.76 -16.46
C ALA A 73 -6.58 8.55 -14.97
N ARG A 74 -5.61 8.92 -14.14
CA ARG A 74 -5.72 8.88 -12.69
C ARG A 74 -5.55 10.28 -12.11
N LEU A 75 -6.40 10.63 -11.16
CA LEU A 75 -6.41 11.92 -10.49
C LEU A 75 -6.46 11.71 -8.99
N SER A 76 -5.56 12.34 -8.25
CA SER A 76 -5.55 12.39 -6.79
C SER A 76 -5.73 13.82 -6.33
N LEU A 77 -6.63 14.06 -5.37
CA LEU A 77 -6.91 15.36 -4.76
C LEU A 77 -6.46 15.36 -3.28
N LYS A 78 -5.71 16.39 -2.89
CA LYS A 78 -5.27 16.65 -1.50
C LYS A 78 -6.41 17.18 -0.63
N PRO A 79 -6.27 17.22 0.70
CA PRO A 79 -7.25 17.88 1.56
C PRO A 79 -7.50 19.35 1.23
N GLY A 80 -8.74 19.79 1.43
CA GLY A 80 -9.17 21.18 1.18
C GLY A 80 -9.20 21.58 -0.30
N THR A 81 -9.26 20.60 -1.20
CA THR A 81 -9.27 20.79 -2.66
C THR A 81 -10.68 20.96 -3.22
N GLU A 82 -10.83 21.92 -4.14
CA GLU A 82 -12.00 22.11 -4.99
C GLU A 82 -11.60 21.97 -6.46
N PHE A 83 -12.13 20.95 -7.12
CA PHE A 83 -11.75 20.54 -8.46
C PHE A 83 -12.99 20.30 -9.32
N LYS A 84 -13.03 20.87 -10.53
CA LYS A 84 -14.17 20.78 -11.45
C LYS A 84 -13.78 19.93 -12.67
N ILE A 85 -14.61 18.93 -12.98
CA ILE A 85 -14.60 18.26 -14.29
C ILE A 85 -15.45 19.12 -15.22
N ALA A 86 -14.83 20.01 -15.99
CA ALA A 86 -15.56 21.02 -16.77
C ALA A 86 -16.08 20.44 -18.09
N GLU A 87 -15.30 19.61 -18.73
CA GLU A 87 -15.69 18.91 -19.96
C GLU A 87 -14.97 17.57 -19.99
N TYR A 88 -15.68 16.51 -20.35
CA TYR A 88 -15.07 15.21 -20.53
C TYR A 88 -15.84 14.41 -21.58
N GLN A 89 -15.15 13.99 -22.63
CA GLN A 89 -15.65 13.16 -23.71
C GLN A 89 -14.57 12.14 -24.04
N PHE A 90 -14.94 10.85 -24.05
CA PHE A 90 -14.02 9.78 -24.42
C PHE A 90 -14.81 8.64 -25.04
N ASP A 91 -14.37 8.21 -26.22
CA ASP A 91 -14.79 6.98 -26.88
C ASP A 91 -13.55 6.13 -27.12
N GLU A 92 -13.53 4.91 -26.56
CA GLU A 92 -12.40 3.99 -26.72
C GLU A 92 -12.20 3.55 -28.19
N ALA A 93 -13.26 3.59 -29.00
CA ALA A 93 -13.17 3.28 -30.43
C ALA A 93 -12.56 4.43 -31.26
N ASN A 94 -12.68 5.67 -30.79
CA ASN A 94 -12.18 6.88 -31.46
C ASN A 94 -11.47 7.79 -30.43
N PRO A 95 -10.38 7.33 -29.81
CA PRO A 95 -9.72 8.04 -28.71
C PRO A 95 -9.13 9.40 -29.13
N GLU A 96 -8.91 9.62 -30.42
CA GLU A 96 -8.47 10.89 -31.03
C GLU A 96 -9.52 12.02 -30.95
N ASP A 97 -10.81 11.69 -30.81
CA ASP A 97 -11.89 12.68 -30.63
C ASP A 97 -12.13 13.00 -29.14
N GLY A 98 -11.31 12.43 -28.26
CA GLY A 98 -11.44 12.58 -26.82
C GLY A 98 -11.07 13.97 -26.34
N LYS A 99 -11.76 14.49 -25.32
CA LYS A 99 -11.52 15.80 -24.73
C LYS A 99 -11.67 15.77 -23.23
N ALA A 100 -10.71 16.35 -22.51
CA ALA A 100 -10.72 16.42 -21.04
C ALA A 100 -10.29 17.81 -20.57
N VAL A 101 -11.24 18.57 -20.05
CA VAL A 101 -11.00 19.90 -19.46
C VAL A 101 -11.30 19.87 -17.98
N TYR A 102 -10.26 20.12 -17.19
CA TYR A 102 -10.32 20.14 -15.74
C TYR A 102 -10.07 21.55 -15.21
N ARG A 103 -10.62 21.88 -14.04
CA ARG A 103 -10.26 23.12 -13.33
C ARG A 103 -9.89 22.86 -11.88
N LEU A 104 -8.73 23.35 -11.46
CA LEU A 104 -8.33 23.40 -10.06
C LEU A 104 -8.65 24.78 -9.48
N LEU A 105 -9.67 24.86 -8.63
CA LEU A 105 -10.10 26.12 -8.03
C LEU A 105 -9.28 26.46 -6.79
N LYS A 106 -8.99 25.44 -5.97
CA LYS A 106 -8.26 25.53 -4.71
C LYS A 106 -7.66 24.16 -4.35
N GLY A 107 -6.54 24.15 -3.63
CA GLY A 107 -5.96 22.94 -3.05
C GLY A 107 -4.91 22.33 -3.96
N GLY A 108 -4.77 21.02 -3.94
CA GLY A 108 -3.69 20.33 -4.64
C GLY A 108 -4.13 19.06 -5.33
N MET A 109 -3.52 18.78 -6.46
CA MET A 109 -3.76 17.56 -7.23
C MET A 109 -2.48 16.95 -7.76
N ARG A 110 -2.53 15.64 -8.01
CA ARG A 110 -1.60 14.92 -8.87
C ARG A 110 -2.40 14.21 -9.93
N THR A 111 -1.91 14.19 -11.16
CA THR A 111 -2.57 13.42 -12.21
C THR A 111 -1.56 12.68 -13.08
N LEU A 112 -1.99 11.50 -13.54
CA LEU A 112 -1.36 10.71 -14.58
C LEU A 112 -2.31 10.69 -15.77
N SER A 113 -1.90 11.23 -16.91
CA SER A 113 -2.77 11.34 -18.08
C SER A 113 -3.11 9.98 -18.69
N GLY A 114 -4.37 9.82 -19.11
CA GLY A 114 -4.90 8.64 -19.79
C GLY A 114 -4.67 8.68 -21.31
N GLN A 115 -5.49 7.93 -22.05
CA GLN A 115 -5.38 7.80 -23.51
C GLN A 115 -5.59 9.13 -24.23
N ILE A 116 -6.50 9.99 -23.77
CA ILE A 116 -6.76 11.31 -24.37
C ILE A 116 -5.44 12.10 -24.45
N GLY A 117 -4.77 12.29 -23.31
CA GLY A 117 -3.50 13.03 -23.24
C GLY A 117 -2.28 12.34 -23.87
N LYS A 118 -2.44 11.12 -24.39
CA LYS A 118 -1.40 10.40 -25.16
C LYS A 118 -1.60 10.53 -26.67
N VAL A 119 -2.85 10.55 -27.13
CA VAL A 119 -3.23 10.58 -28.55
C VAL A 119 -3.18 12.01 -29.11
N ASP A 120 -3.93 12.94 -28.52
CA ASP A 120 -3.93 14.36 -28.91
C ASP A 120 -3.67 15.27 -27.70
N LYS A 121 -2.67 16.14 -27.81
CA LYS A 121 -2.04 16.82 -26.67
C LYS A 121 -2.75 18.13 -26.33
N GLU A 122 -3.51 18.67 -27.28
CA GLU A 122 -4.28 19.90 -27.16
C GLU A 122 -5.63 19.68 -26.45
N ASP A 123 -6.17 18.46 -26.49
CA ASP A 123 -7.50 18.14 -25.97
C ASP A 123 -7.54 17.75 -24.49
N TYR A 124 -6.38 17.70 -23.83
CA TYR A 124 -6.28 17.57 -22.38
C TYR A 124 -5.74 18.88 -21.76
N THR A 125 -6.60 19.57 -21.00
CA THR A 125 -6.28 20.87 -20.39
C THR A 125 -6.64 20.94 -18.91
N LEU A 126 -5.73 21.46 -18.08
CA LEU A 126 -6.00 21.84 -16.69
C LEU A 126 -5.96 23.36 -16.50
N ASP A 127 -7.11 23.95 -16.19
CA ASP A 127 -7.23 25.38 -15.85
C ASP A 127 -7.10 25.59 -14.35
N ALA A 128 -6.05 26.29 -13.94
CA ALA A 128 -5.80 26.70 -12.57
C ALA A 128 -6.12 28.19 -12.34
N VAL A 129 -7.22 28.74 -12.88
CA VAL A 129 -7.69 30.17 -12.82
C VAL A 129 -6.69 31.24 -13.31
N VAL A 130 -5.42 31.15 -12.94
CA VAL A 130 -4.30 32.04 -13.29
C VAL A 130 -3.32 31.40 -14.28
N ALA A 131 -3.42 30.08 -14.54
CA ALA A 131 -2.62 29.39 -15.54
C ALA A 131 -3.40 28.23 -16.19
N THR A 132 -3.10 27.94 -17.44
CA THR A 132 -3.58 26.79 -18.21
C THR A 132 -2.42 25.83 -18.41
N ILE A 133 -2.66 24.53 -18.19
CA ILE A 133 -1.63 23.49 -18.26
C ILE A 133 -2.02 22.47 -19.32
N GLY A 134 -1.29 22.43 -20.43
CA GLY A 134 -1.39 21.41 -21.49
C GLY A 134 -0.43 20.25 -21.23
N ILE A 135 -0.80 19.03 -21.64
CA ILE A 135 -0.17 17.79 -21.15
C ILE A 135 0.29 16.87 -22.29
N ARG A 136 1.49 16.30 -22.14
CA ARG A 136 2.08 15.30 -23.04
C ARG A 136 2.40 13.99 -22.31
N GLY A 137 1.43 13.08 -22.15
CA GLY A 137 1.69 11.77 -21.50
C GLY A 137 2.37 11.89 -20.13
N THR A 138 1.89 12.78 -19.25
CA THR A 138 2.63 13.25 -18.07
C THR A 138 2.11 12.77 -16.73
N ASP A 139 3.03 12.77 -15.77
CA ASP A 139 2.76 12.75 -14.34
C ASP A 139 3.24 14.08 -13.75
N PHE A 140 2.33 14.84 -13.16
CA PHE A 140 2.67 16.14 -12.58
C PHE A 140 1.75 16.48 -11.40
N THR A 141 2.23 17.38 -10.55
CA THR A 141 1.51 17.91 -9.39
C THR A 141 1.26 19.40 -9.58
N VAL A 142 0.11 19.87 -9.08
CA VAL A 142 -0.23 21.29 -9.04
C VAL A 142 -0.87 21.60 -7.70
N ASP A 143 -0.39 22.63 -7.03
CA ASP A 143 -0.98 23.22 -5.85
C ASP A 143 -1.37 24.68 -6.15
N LYS A 144 -2.60 25.04 -5.78
CA LYS A 144 -3.15 26.38 -5.93
C LYS A 144 -3.60 26.93 -4.58
N GLN A 145 -3.05 28.09 -4.23
CA GLN A 145 -3.44 28.85 -3.04
C GLN A 145 -3.59 30.33 -3.40
N GLY A 146 -4.82 30.84 -3.38
CA GLY A 146 -5.10 32.20 -3.85
C GLY A 146 -4.71 32.37 -5.33
N ASP A 147 -3.86 33.36 -5.60
CA ASP A 147 -3.32 33.68 -6.93
C ASP A 147 -2.00 32.96 -7.24
N GLU A 148 -1.46 32.18 -6.30
CA GLU A 148 -0.26 31.39 -6.50
C GLU A 148 -0.63 30.02 -7.08
N VAL A 149 0.09 29.63 -8.14
CA VAL A 149 0.10 28.27 -8.67
C VAL A 149 1.53 27.79 -8.71
N LYS A 150 1.77 26.62 -8.11
CA LYS A 150 3.05 25.93 -8.16
C LYS A 150 2.84 24.49 -8.56
N GLY A 151 3.84 23.88 -9.18
CA GLY A 151 3.75 22.50 -9.58
C GLY A 151 5.10 21.89 -9.90
N SER A 152 5.09 20.59 -10.19
CA SER A 152 6.28 19.84 -10.58
C SER A 152 5.91 18.75 -11.57
N VAL A 153 6.83 18.44 -12.48
CA VAL A 153 6.65 17.38 -13.47
C VAL A 153 7.52 16.19 -13.09
N ASN A 154 6.89 15.08 -12.76
CA ASN A 154 7.55 13.83 -12.39
C ASN A 154 7.90 12.99 -13.62
N ASN A 155 7.05 13.02 -14.65
CA ASN A 155 7.28 12.33 -15.91
C ASN A 155 6.67 13.09 -17.10
N GLY A 156 7.33 13.01 -18.27
CA GLY A 156 6.96 13.72 -19.50
C GLY A 156 7.23 15.23 -19.46
N ALA A 157 6.38 16.04 -20.10
CA ALA A 157 6.46 17.51 -20.08
C ALA A 157 5.08 18.17 -20.17
N ILE A 158 4.89 19.26 -19.45
CA ILE A 158 3.67 20.08 -19.50
C ILE A 158 3.98 21.44 -20.13
N ASN A 159 2.99 22.08 -20.75
CA ASN A 159 3.05 23.48 -21.14
C ASN A 159 2.26 24.30 -20.12
N VAL A 160 2.90 25.24 -19.42
CA VAL A 160 2.23 26.17 -18.50
C VAL A 160 2.09 27.51 -19.19
N ALA A 161 0.85 28.01 -19.29
CA ALA A 161 0.54 29.28 -19.94
C ALA A 161 -0.27 30.22 -19.04
N ASN A 162 0.00 31.51 -19.12
CA ASN A 162 -0.81 32.57 -18.51
C ASN A 162 -0.87 33.80 -19.43
N LYS A 163 -1.44 34.93 -18.96
CA LYS A 163 -1.53 36.16 -19.79
C LYS A 163 -0.17 36.81 -20.09
N GLY A 164 0.87 36.44 -19.35
CA GLY A 164 2.24 36.94 -19.52
C GLY A 164 3.09 36.11 -20.48
N GLY A 165 2.69 34.88 -20.80
CA GLY A 165 3.40 34.00 -21.73
C GLY A 165 3.17 32.51 -21.44
N ALA A 166 3.89 31.65 -22.16
CA ALA A 166 3.84 30.20 -21.98
C ALA A 166 5.25 29.62 -21.85
N SER A 167 5.37 28.48 -21.17
CA SER A 167 6.64 27.78 -20.98
C SER A 167 6.45 26.27 -20.84
N ASP A 168 7.31 25.51 -21.52
CA ASP A 168 7.37 24.05 -21.38
C ASP A 168 8.17 23.69 -20.12
N ILE A 169 7.57 22.89 -19.24
CA ILE A 169 8.19 22.35 -18.03
C ILE A 169 8.38 20.85 -18.25
N ALA A 170 9.63 20.41 -18.33
CA ALA A 170 9.96 19.00 -18.50
C ALA A 170 10.08 18.27 -17.15
N LYS A 171 10.13 16.94 -17.20
CA LYS A 171 10.48 16.07 -16.07
C LYS A 171 11.66 16.63 -15.25
N GLY A 172 11.51 16.62 -13.93
CA GLY A 172 12.53 17.08 -12.99
C GLY A 172 12.59 18.60 -12.79
N PHE A 173 11.63 19.33 -13.38
CA PHE A 173 11.46 20.76 -13.16
C PHE A 173 10.15 21.05 -12.43
N SER A 174 10.24 22.05 -11.56
CA SER A 174 9.14 22.69 -10.88
C SER A 174 8.90 24.07 -11.48
N PHE A 175 7.68 24.55 -11.31
CA PHE A 175 7.34 25.91 -11.66
C PHE A 175 6.58 26.58 -10.53
N GLN A 176 6.68 27.91 -10.49
CA GLN A 176 5.89 28.77 -9.62
C GLN A 176 5.54 30.05 -10.37
N LEU A 177 4.26 30.43 -10.31
CA LEU A 177 3.78 31.70 -10.82
C LEU A 177 2.76 32.30 -9.84
N VAL A 178 2.72 33.62 -9.78
CA VAL A 178 1.81 34.37 -8.91
C VAL A 178 1.07 35.40 -9.76
N GLY A 179 -0.26 35.29 -9.79
CA GLY A 179 -1.14 36.19 -10.54
C GLY A 179 -1.23 35.86 -12.03
N ALA A 180 -2.31 36.32 -12.67
CA ALA A 180 -2.67 35.95 -14.04
C ALA A 180 -1.69 36.41 -15.14
N ALA A 181 -0.78 37.33 -14.83
CA ALA A 181 0.28 37.82 -15.73
C ALA A 181 1.68 37.75 -15.09
N GLY A 182 1.83 37.00 -14.00
CA GLY A 182 3.12 36.83 -13.32
C GLY A 182 4.12 36.04 -14.16
N ALA A 183 5.41 36.23 -13.90
CA ALA A 183 6.45 35.43 -14.56
C ALA A 183 6.34 33.96 -14.14
N ILE A 184 6.51 33.04 -15.09
CA ILE A 184 6.59 31.60 -14.84
C ILE A 184 8.03 31.30 -14.42
N ASN A 185 8.28 31.15 -13.12
CA ASN A 185 9.59 30.80 -12.60
C ASN A 185 9.77 29.29 -12.70
N ILE A 186 10.77 28.86 -13.44
CA ILE A 186 11.09 27.44 -13.66
C ILE A 186 12.39 27.14 -12.94
N PHE A 187 12.40 26.11 -12.12
CA PHE A 187 13.57 25.69 -11.36
C PHE A 187 13.65 24.17 -11.33
N ARG A 188 14.86 23.62 -11.29
CA ARG A 188 15.02 22.18 -11.03
C ARG A 188 14.38 21.86 -9.69
N THR A 189 13.55 20.83 -9.65
CA THR A 189 12.96 20.36 -8.40
C THR A 189 14.11 19.94 -7.47
N PRO A 190 14.32 20.58 -6.30
CA PRO A 190 15.50 20.35 -5.48
C PRO A 190 15.58 18.89 -5.00
N THR A 191 16.73 18.25 -5.21
CA THR A 191 17.10 17.03 -4.48
C THR A 191 17.58 17.45 -3.09
N ALA A 192 16.95 16.97 -2.01
CA ALA A 192 17.21 17.47 -0.66
C ALA A 192 18.64 17.16 -0.17
N VAL A 193 19.43 18.20 0.10
CA VAL A 193 20.80 18.14 0.65
C VAL A 193 20.79 18.10 2.18
N ARG A 194 21.60 17.21 2.76
CA ARG A 194 21.81 16.98 4.21
C ARG A 194 22.56 18.15 4.88
N ARG A 195 22.04 18.69 5.99
CA ARG A 195 22.82 19.53 6.92
C ARG A 195 23.49 18.64 7.97
N SER A 196 24.81 18.53 7.90
CA SER A 196 25.66 18.09 9.02
C SER A 196 25.76 19.23 10.03
N LEU A 197 25.45 18.95 11.30
CA LEU A 197 25.74 19.81 12.43
C LEU A 197 26.92 19.20 13.16
N ASP A 198 28.08 19.85 13.11
CA ASP A 198 29.01 19.80 14.23
C ASP A 198 29.74 21.14 14.40
N SER A 199 30.31 21.30 15.59
CA SER A 199 30.30 22.49 16.43
C SER A 199 31.57 23.36 16.39
N LYS A 200 31.41 24.60 16.92
CA LYS A 200 32.38 25.63 17.37
C LYS A 200 32.70 26.83 16.45
N ASP A 201 32.65 27.99 17.09
CA ASP A 201 32.83 29.37 16.63
C ASP A 201 33.94 29.62 15.60
N ILE A 202 33.67 30.47 14.60
CA ILE A 202 34.50 31.60 14.12
C ILE A 202 33.67 32.43 13.10
N SER A 203 33.84 33.74 13.13
CA SER A 203 33.07 34.75 12.38
C SER A 203 33.76 35.25 11.08
N VAL A 204 32.92 35.82 10.19
CA VAL A 204 33.16 36.74 9.02
C VAL A 204 33.66 36.13 7.67
N PRO A 205 33.49 36.79 6.50
CA PRO A 205 32.38 36.65 5.54
C PRO A 205 32.78 36.13 4.13
N ALA A 206 31.74 35.92 3.32
CA ALA A 206 31.69 35.54 1.90
C ALA A 206 32.94 35.74 1.02
N SER A 207 33.27 34.72 0.22
CA SER A 207 33.27 34.77 -1.26
C SER A 207 33.77 33.45 -1.88
N GLN A 208 33.18 33.13 -3.04
CA GLN A 208 33.63 32.21 -4.10
C GLN A 208 33.29 30.72 -3.94
N VAL A 209 32.32 30.33 -4.79
CA VAL A 209 32.00 28.99 -5.24
C VAL A 209 33.08 28.55 -6.23
N ASP A 210 33.57 27.32 -6.11
CA ASP A 210 33.76 26.42 -7.26
C ASP A 210 34.03 24.97 -6.84
N SER A 211 33.29 24.10 -7.54
CA SER A 211 33.58 22.71 -7.91
C SER A 211 33.24 21.54 -6.95
N GLU A 212 32.41 20.65 -7.53
CA GLU A 212 32.21 19.21 -7.30
C GLU A 212 31.57 18.73 -5.99
N SER A 213 30.30 18.29 -6.08
CA SER A 213 29.82 17.15 -5.32
C SER A 213 28.53 16.55 -5.92
N THR A 214 28.65 15.34 -6.44
CA THR A 214 27.61 14.30 -6.58
C THR A 214 26.73 14.18 -5.33
N GLN A 215 25.39 14.29 -5.43
CA GLN A 215 24.42 13.74 -4.45
C GLN A 215 23.12 13.38 -5.18
N GLN A 216 22.85 12.10 -5.47
CA GLN A 216 22.45 11.00 -4.59
C GLN A 216 20.97 11.10 -4.21
N ILE A 217 20.20 10.14 -4.72
CA ILE A 217 18.81 9.86 -4.34
C ILE A 217 18.82 9.67 -2.83
N THR A 218 18.16 10.56 -2.07
CA THR A 218 18.04 10.37 -0.64
C THR A 218 16.97 9.33 -0.40
N VAL A 219 17.37 8.06 -0.37
CA VAL A 219 16.68 6.99 0.35
C VAL A 219 16.41 7.56 1.75
N ALA A 220 15.16 7.49 2.22
CA ALA A 220 14.87 7.81 3.61
C ALA A 220 15.81 6.94 4.46
N ALA A 221 16.72 7.56 5.21
CA ALA A 221 17.72 6.80 5.95
C ALA A 221 17.00 5.82 6.90
N SER A 222 17.49 4.59 6.97
CA SER A 222 17.01 3.58 7.91
C SER A 222 16.83 4.18 9.32
N PRO A 223 15.65 4.06 9.92
CA PRO A 223 15.36 4.64 11.22
C PRO A 223 16.12 3.87 12.30
N ASN A 224 17.08 4.51 12.97
CA ASN A 224 17.78 3.92 14.11
C ASN A 224 17.32 4.58 15.42
N PRO A 225 16.28 4.05 16.10
CA PRO A 225 15.76 4.64 17.32
C PRO A 225 16.62 4.37 18.55
N THR A 226 17.46 3.32 18.55
CA THR A 226 18.36 3.01 19.67
C THR A 226 19.69 3.75 19.58
N GLY A 227 20.03 4.25 18.39
CA GLY A 227 21.32 4.87 18.09
C GLY A 227 22.47 3.86 17.90
N ASN A 228 22.21 2.56 18.10
CA ASN A 228 23.19 1.47 17.97
C ASN A 228 22.89 0.52 16.80
N GLY A 229 21.73 0.69 16.14
CA GLY A 229 21.37 -0.11 14.98
C GLY A 229 22.24 0.17 13.74
N GLU A 230 22.55 -0.89 13.01
CA GLU A 230 23.24 -0.85 11.72
C GLU A 230 22.28 -1.27 10.61
N ALA A 231 22.50 -0.79 9.38
CA ALA A 231 21.73 -1.24 8.22
C ALA A 231 21.95 -2.75 8.01
N ALA A 232 20.89 -3.44 7.61
CA ALA A 232 20.95 -4.85 7.22
C ALA A 232 21.69 -5.04 5.87
N SER A 233 22.05 -6.27 5.52
CA SER A 233 22.65 -6.59 4.22
C SER A 233 21.62 -6.45 3.09
N ASP A 234 22.09 -6.33 1.84
CA ASP A 234 21.23 -6.12 0.66
C ASP A 234 20.29 -7.31 0.38
N GLU A 235 20.63 -8.51 0.85
CA GLU A 235 19.85 -9.75 0.74
C GLU A 235 19.02 -10.03 2.00
N SER A 236 18.93 -9.08 2.93
CA SER A 236 18.11 -9.26 4.12
C SER A 236 16.62 -9.14 3.81
N VAL A 237 15.78 -9.78 4.62
CA VAL A 237 14.32 -9.64 4.57
C VAL A 237 13.74 -9.64 5.98
N VAL A 238 12.64 -8.92 6.18
CA VAL A 238 11.86 -8.97 7.42
C VAL A 238 10.38 -9.18 7.15
N ALA A 239 9.79 -10.23 7.73
CA ALA A 239 8.36 -10.51 7.72
C ALA A 239 7.68 -9.86 8.95
N LEU A 240 6.56 -9.19 8.73
CA LEU A 240 5.89 -8.28 9.65
C LEU A 240 4.42 -8.68 9.86
N ALA A 241 4.00 -8.85 11.11
CA ALA A 241 2.60 -9.10 11.46
C ALA A 241 2.08 -8.18 12.58
N PHE A 242 0.85 -7.68 12.42
CA PHE A 242 0.20 -6.71 13.31
C PHE A 242 -1.25 -7.10 13.59
N SER A 243 -1.83 -6.57 14.68
CA SER A 243 -3.27 -6.71 14.96
C SER A 243 -4.02 -5.51 14.37
N GLN A 244 -5.08 -5.75 13.59
CA GLN A 244 -5.84 -4.70 12.87
C GLN A 244 -6.66 -3.76 13.77
N VAL A 245 -6.39 -3.70 15.09
CA VAL A 245 -7.25 -2.95 16.01
C VAL A 245 -7.17 -1.45 15.69
N ASN A 246 -8.28 -0.90 15.18
CA ASN A 246 -8.46 0.47 14.70
C ASN A 246 -7.82 1.55 15.60
N PHE A 247 -6.60 1.98 15.25
CA PHE A 247 -5.94 3.18 15.79
C PHE A 247 -5.41 4.13 14.69
N GLY A 248 -6.18 4.29 13.61
CA GLY A 248 -6.10 5.52 12.82
C GLY A 248 -4.85 5.74 11.95
N GLY A 249 -4.22 4.69 11.45
CA GLY A 249 -3.19 4.81 10.41
C GLY A 249 -2.41 3.51 10.24
N VAL A 250 -2.42 3.01 9.01
CA VAL A 250 -1.76 1.80 8.46
C VAL A 250 -2.48 0.46 8.67
N GLU A 251 -3.15 0.00 7.61
CA GLU A 251 -3.45 -1.42 7.35
C GLU A 251 -2.16 -2.05 6.81
N VAL A 252 -1.40 -2.76 7.66
CA VAL A 252 -0.42 -3.74 7.18
C VAL A 252 -0.97 -5.10 7.60
N SER A 253 -1.62 -5.80 6.67
CA SER A 253 -1.74 -7.26 6.76
C SER A 253 -0.33 -7.86 6.58
N ALA A 254 -0.16 -9.10 7.02
CA ALA A 254 1.09 -9.87 6.95
C ALA A 254 1.99 -9.54 5.74
N GLY A 255 3.05 -8.76 5.94
CA GLY A 255 3.88 -8.23 4.84
C GLY A 255 5.36 -8.50 5.04
N SER A 256 6.12 -8.60 3.94
CA SER A 256 7.58 -8.69 3.97
C SER A 256 8.25 -7.42 3.44
N VAL A 257 9.44 -7.15 3.96
CA VAL A 257 10.25 -5.98 3.61
C VAL A 257 11.67 -6.43 3.32
N GLU A 258 12.18 -6.12 2.13
CA GLU A 258 13.53 -6.49 1.70
C GLU A 258 14.57 -5.38 2.01
N GLY A 259 15.82 -5.81 2.19
CA GLY A 259 17.02 -4.99 2.32
C GLY A 259 17.45 -4.34 1.01
N ALA A 260 18.56 -3.61 1.07
CA ALA A 260 18.81 -2.31 0.43
C ALA A 260 18.62 -2.14 -1.09
N ASP A 261 18.21 -3.15 -1.87
CA ASP A 261 18.13 -3.00 -3.32
C ASP A 261 16.92 -3.62 -4.04
N ARG A 262 15.85 -4.03 -3.33
CA ARG A 262 14.49 -3.92 -3.92
C ARG A 262 13.53 -3.03 -3.15
N ASN A 263 14.17 -1.95 -2.69
CA ASN A 263 13.64 -0.62 -2.40
C ASN A 263 13.11 -0.37 -1.00
N SER A 264 13.35 -1.21 0.00
CA SER A 264 13.09 -0.92 1.42
C SER A 264 14.36 -1.05 2.27
N ASP A 265 14.34 -0.64 3.54
CA ASP A 265 15.53 -0.62 4.40
C ASP A 265 15.19 -1.16 5.81
N ILE A 266 16.12 -1.88 6.43
CA ILE A 266 15.97 -2.52 7.74
C ILE A 266 17.17 -2.12 8.60
N THR A 267 16.91 -1.64 9.82
CA THR A 267 17.94 -1.39 10.83
C THR A 267 17.91 -2.48 11.90
N ILE A 268 19.06 -3.08 12.18
CA ILE A 268 19.23 -4.15 13.17
C ILE A 268 20.16 -3.70 14.30
N ASP A 269 19.75 -3.92 15.55
CA ASP A 269 20.58 -3.78 16.74
C ASP A 269 21.04 -5.17 17.22
N ARG A 270 22.36 -5.35 17.35
CA ARG A 270 23.00 -6.62 17.71
C ARG A 270 23.50 -6.66 19.15
N THR A 271 23.14 -5.67 19.96
CA THR A 271 23.69 -5.52 21.32
C THR A 271 23.00 -6.38 22.38
N LEU A 272 21.86 -7.00 22.05
CA LEU A 272 21.10 -7.84 22.97
C LEU A 272 21.49 -9.31 22.92
N SER A 273 21.31 -10.00 24.06
CA SER A 273 21.33 -11.45 24.11
C SER A 273 20.03 -12.01 23.53
N GLY A 274 20.09 -12.75 22.43
CA GLY A 274 18.90 -13.34 21.79
C GLY A 274 18.83 -13.19 20.27
N GLY A 275 19.79 -12.50 19.64
CA GLY A 275 19.93 -12.39 18.20
C GLY A 275 19.79 -10.96 17.68
N ASP A 276 19.62 -10.85 16.36
CA ASP A 276 19.50 -9.61 15.62
C ASP A 276 18.11 -9.00 15.89
N VAL A 277 18.05 -7.80 16.48
CA VAL A 277 16.79 -7.13 16.83
C VAL A 277 16.47 -6.04 15.81
N VAL A 278 15.38 -6.19 15.08
CA VAL A 278 14.87 -5.14 14.19
C VAL A 278 14.57 -3.91 15.05
N THR A 279 15.17 -2.76 14.74
CA THR A 279 14.91 -1.48 15.43
C THR A 279 14.21 -0.47 14.53
N GLY A 280 14.34 -0.66 13.22
CA GLY A 280 13.78 0.23 12.23
C GLY A 280 13.43 -0.50 10.95
N VAL A 281 12.32 -0.09 10.32
CA VAL A 281 11.94 -0.52 8.99
C VAL A 281 11.51 0.69 8.19
N VAL A 282 12.09 0.88 7.01
CA VAL A 282 11.57 1.76 5.96
C VAL A 282 10.86 0.90 4.96
N PHE A 283 9.56 1.07 4.84
CA PHE A 283 8.79 0.46 3.77
C PHE A 283 8.64 1.48 2.64
N ASN A 284 9.17 1.16 1.46
CA ASN A 284 8.86 1.91 0.25
C ASN A 284 8.11 1.02 -0.73
N ASP A 285 6.88 1.41 -1.00
CA ASP A 285 6.05 0.77 -2.00
C ASP A 285 6.42 1.28 -3.41
N GLU A 286 7.09 0.43 -4.19
CA GLU A 286 7.42 0.68 -5.61
C GLU A 286 6.24 0.43 -6.54
N SER A 287 5.16 -0.21 -6.06
CA SER A 287 3.95 -0.33 -6.84
C SER A 287 3.32 1.06 -6.92
N SER A 288 3.42 1.68 -8.09
CA SER A 288 2.60 2.86 -8.44
C SER A 288 1.07 2.60 -8.41
N LEU A 289 0.64 1.52 -7.74
CA LEU A 289 -0.66 0.88 -7.71
C LEU A 289 -1.23 0.75 -6.29
N SER A 290 -0.43 0.80 -5.22
CA SER A 290 -1.01 0.88 -3.88
C SER A 290 -1.51 2.28 -3.60
N SER A 291 -2.75 2.33 -3.11
CA SER A 291 -3.40 3.54 -2.62
C SER A 291 -3.34 3.58 -1.09
N GLY A 292 -2.41 2.84 -0.49
CA GLY A 292 -2.18 2.79 0.95
C GLY A 292 -1.49 4.07 1.44
N PRO A 293 -1.67 4.45 2.70
CA PRO A 293 -1.05 5.68 3.21
C PRO A 293 0.49 5.55 3.41
N CYS A 294 1.10 4.41 3.10
CA CYS A 294 2.41 4.00 3.60
C CYS A 294 3.48 3.86 2.49
N SER A 295 4.02 4.96 1.97
CA SER A 295 5.27 4.98 1.14
C SER A 295 5.86 6.40 0.96
N PRO A 296 7.07 6.71 1.49
CA PRO A 296 7.80 5.91 2.46
C PRO A 296 7.05 5.89 3.79
N CYS A 297 7.10 4.73 4.42
CA CYS A 297 6.62 4.52 5.78
C CYS A 297 7.79 4.12 6.66
N VAL A 298 7.84 4.68 7.86
CA VAL A 298 8.91 4.39 8.80
C VAL A 298 8.32 3.79 10.06
N ILE A 299 8.71 2.57 10.37
CA ILE A 299 8.41 1.92 11.64
C ILE A 299 9.68 1.98 12.48
N SER A 300 9.57 2.49 13.70
CA SER A 300 10.71 2.56 14.64
C SER A 300 10.29 2.14 16.04
N SER A 301 11.14 1.36 16.71
CA SER A 301 10.96 1.04 18.13
C SER A 301 11.12 2.25 19.05
N PRO A 302 10.62 2.16 20.29
CA PRO A 302 11.09 3.02 21.36
C PRO A 302 12.55 2.68 21.75
N SER A 303 13.26 3.64 22.35
CA SER A 303 14.68 3.51 22.74
C SER A 303 14.99 2.47 23.84
N LEU A 304 13.98 1.73 24.31
CA LEU A 304 14.08 0.72 25.37
C LEU A 304 13.79 -0.66 24.77
N LEU A 305 14.83 -1.41 24.41
CA LEU A 305 14.71 -2.75 23.80
C LEU A 305 14.13 -3.83 24.75
N GLY A 306 14.03 -3.56 26.05
CA GLY A 306 13.44 -4.48 27.05
C GLY A 306 11.94 -4.79 26.87
N VAL A 307 11.32 -4.32 25.78
CA VAL A 307 9.93 -4.58 25.40
C VAL A 307 9.78 -5.65 24.30
N VAL A 308 10.89 -6.21 23.82
CA VAL A 308 10.89 -7.38 22.92
C VAL A 308 10.60 -8.64 23.74
N LEU A 309 9.57 -9.38 23.33
CA LEU A 309 9.12 -10.65 23.85
C LEU A 309 9.25 -11.74 22.77
N ASP A 310 9.08 -13.01 23.16
CA ASP A 310 9.03 -14.15 22.24
C ASP A 310 10.18 -14.18 21.22
N GLN A 311 11.37 -13.79 21.67
CA GLN A 311 12.57 -13.64 20.83
C GLN A 311 13.36 -14.93 20.73
N GLY A 312 13.94 -15.18 19.56
CA GLY A 312 14.79 -16.33 19.30
C GLY A 312 15.58 -16.16 18.01
N GLU A 313 16.53 -17.08 17.82
CA GLU A 313 17.31 -17.18 16.59
C GLU A 313 17.49 -18.65 16.20
N SER A 314 17.59 -18.91 14.91
CA SER A 314 17.90 -20.19 14.30
C SER A 314 18.79 -19.98 13.06
N THR A 315 19.30 -21.07 12.50
CA THR A 315 20.13 -21.03 11.30
C THR A 315 19.74 -22.17 10.37
N VAL A 316 19.50 -21.84 9.10
CA VAL A 316 19.15 -22.80 8.05
C VAL A 316 19.99 -22.53 6.82
N GLY A 317 20.73 -23.54 6.35
CA GLY A 317 21.76 -23.31 5.34
C GLY A 317 22.74 -22.23 5.80
N THR A 318 22.81 -21.15 5.03
CA THR A 318 23.59 -19.93 5.30
C THR A 318 22.81 -18.84 6.03
N ALA A 319 21.48 -18.92 6.04
CA ALA A 319 20.61 -17.89 6.60
C ALA A 319 20.53 -17.97 8.12
N LYS A 320 20.79 -16.83 8.77
CA LYS A 320 20.47 -16.62 10.18
C LYS A 320 19.09 -15.99 10.28
N VAL A 321 18.16 -16.70 10.90
CA VAL A 321 16.80 -16.22 11.13
C VAL A 321 16.65 -15.81 12.59
N SER A 322 16.27 -14.57 12.85
CA SER A 322 15.89 -14.10 14.18
C SER A 322 14.44 -13.62 14.19
N TRP A 323 13.79 -13.68 15.34
CA TRP A 323 12.42 -13.20 15.47
C TRP A 323 12.18 -12.59 16.84
N GLY A 324 11.07 -11.88 16.95
CA GLY A 324 10.63 -11.31 18.19
C GLY A 324 9.32 -10.56 18.05
N ARG A 325 8.79 -10.15 19.19
CA ARG A 325 7.54 -9.40 19.27
C ARG A 325 7.71 -8.20 20.17
N TRP A 326 7.55 -7.00 19.64
CA TRP A 326 7.44 -5.81 20.49
C TRP A 326 6.09 -5.77 21.17
N ALA A 327 6.09 -5.69 22.50
CA ALA A 327 4.85 -5.67 23.27
C ALA A 327 4.00 -4.39 23.01
N SER A 328 4.64 -3.23 22.83
CA SER A 328 3.99 -1.94 22.52
C SER A 328 5.02 -0.81 22.31
N GLY A 329 4.54 0.39 21.95
CA GLY A 329 5.30 1.63 22.05
C GLY A 329 6.18 1.97 20.85
N TYR A 330 5.99 1.29 19.72
CA TYR A 330 6.61 1.67 18.46
C TYR A 330 5.91 2.90 17.85
N THR A 331 6.62 3.60 16.98
CA THR A 331 6.12 4.74 16.23
C THR A 331 6.05 4.37 14.77
N VAL A 332 4.92 4.66 14.14
CA VAL A 332 4.78 4.61 12.68
C VAL A 332 4.74 6.03 12.17
N VAL A 333 5.68 6.39 11.31
CA VAL A 333 5.71 7.67 10.62
C VAL A 333 5.24 7.47 9.21
N GLU A 334 4.10 8.07 8.91
CA GLU A 334 3.43 7.92 7.63
C GLU A 334 3.28 9.30 6.98
N ASN A 335 3.86 9.49 5.78
CA ASN A 335 3.93 10.79 5.12
C ASN A 335 4.52 11.91 6.03
N GLY A 336 5.46 11.55 6.91
CA GLY A 336 6.10 12.48 7.86
C GLY A 336 5.28 12.79 9.12
N LEU A 337 4.13 12.14 9.33
CA LEU A 337 3.33 12.28 10.55
C LEU A 337 3.55 11.06 11.47
N PRO A 338 4.09 11.26 12.69
CA PRO A 338 4.28 10.18 13.65
C PRO A 338 2.95 9.82 14.34
N THR A 339 2.66 8.53 14.39
CA THR A 339 1.57 7.93 15.16
C THR A 339 2.17 6.93 16.14
N VAL A 340 1.94 7.15 17.43
CA VAL A 340 2.28 6.16 18.46
C VAL A 340 1.21 5.08 18.44
N THR A 341 1.63 3.83 18.31
CA THR A 341 0.72 2.69 18.18
C THR A 341 0.44 2.04 19.54
N SER A 342 -0.74 1.42 19.63
CA SER A 342 -1.12 0.52 20.72
C SER A 342 -1.19 -0.92 20.20
N GLY A 343 -0.76 -1.87 21.03
CA GLY A 343 -0.68 -3.29 20.66
C GLY A 343 0.73 -3.72 20.30
N SER A 344 0.89 -5.03 20.06
CA SER A 344 2.17 -5.61 19.69
C SER A 344 2.37 -5.71 18.18
N PHE A 345 3.63 -5.85 17.82
CA PHE A 345 4.10 -6.04 16.47
C PHE A 345 5.08 -7.22 16.46
N HIS A 346 4.85 -8.16 15.55
CA HIS A 346 5.65 -9.36 15.38
C HIS A 346 6.58 -9.15 14.19
N PHE A 347 7.84 -9.53 14.35
CA PHE A 347 8.83 -9.48 13.29
C PHE A 347 9.61 -10.78 13.23
N MET A 348 10.06 -11.11 12.03
CA MET A 348 11.02 -12.16 11.77
C MET A 348 11.97 -11.67 10.68
N TYR A 349 13.26 -11.72 10.97
CA TYR A 349 14.34 -11.22 10.12
C TYR A 349 15.20 -12.39 9.64
N SER A 350 15.60 -12.36 8.37
CA SER A 350 16.66 -13.19 7.82
C SER A 350 17.71 -12.29 7.18
N ASP A 351 18.99 -12.64 7.32
CA ASP A 351 20.10 -11.94 6.67
C ASP A 351 20.40 -12.41 5.24
N ASP A 352 19.72 -13.47 4.79
CA ASP A 352 19.96 -14.15 3.52
C ASP A 352 18.63 -14.64 2.90
N LEU A 353 18.07 -13.82 2.00
CA LEU A 353 16.93 -14.10 1.14
C LEU A 353 17.39 -14.91 -0.08
N THR A 354 16.71 -16.03 -0.35
CA THR A 354 17.04 -16.85 -1.52
C THR A 354 16.74 -16.07 -2.81
N PRO A 355 17.70 -15.95 -3.75
CA PRO A 355 17.45 -15.28 -5.02
C PRO A 355 16.38 -15.97 -5.87
N ASP A 356 15.50 -15.20 -6.53
CA ASP A 356 14.46 -15.73 -7.46
C ASP A 356 15.03 -16.73 -8.48
N SER A 357 16.24 -16.46 -8.98
CA SER A 357 16.91 -17.33 -9.95
C SER A 357 17.24 -18.72 -9.41
N VAL A 358 17.44 -18.85 -8.10
CA VAL A 358 17.64 -20.15 -7.45
C VAL A 358 16.31 -20.86 -7.30
N ILE A 359 15.29 -20.14 -6.83
CA ILE A 359 13.95 -20.69 -6.59
C ILE A 359 13.31 -21.19 -7.89
N THR A 360 13.40 -20.41 -8.97
CA THR A 360 12.89 -20.76 -10.31
C THR A 360 13.63 -21.94 -10.96
N ASN A 361 14.86 -22.25 -10.53
CA ASN A 361 15.64 -23.39 -11.00
C ASN A 361 15.53 -24.62 -10.10
N LYS A 362 14.91 -24.50 -8.92
CA LYS A 362 14.66 -25.63 -8.02
C LYS A 362 13.62 -26.57 -8.65
N THR A 363 13.69 -27.85 -8.31
CA THR A 363 12.83 -28.90 -8.89
C THR A 363 12.28 -29.81 -7.80
N GLY A 364 11.10 -30.39 -8.05
CA GLY A 364 10.44 -31.34 -7.15
C GLY A 364 9.41 -30.72 -6.20
N ASP A 365 8.79 -31.59 -5.41
CA ASP A 365 7.72 -31.26 -4.45
C ASP A 365 8.30 -31.21 -3.03
N PHE A 366 8.07 -30.09 -2.35
CA PHE A 366 8.63 -29.79 -1.03
C PHE A 366 7.54 -29.35 -0.08
N VAL A 367 7.69 -29.75 1.18
CA VAL A 367 6.90 -29.25 2.30
C VAL A 367 7.81 -28.37 3.17
N TYR A 368 7.39 -27.13 3.37
CA TYR A 368 7.99 -26.22 4.34
C TYR A 368 7.15 -26.28 5.60
N ARG A 369 7.73 -26.78 6.68
CA ARG A 369 6.97 -27.13 7.89
C ARG A 369 7.50 -26.45 9.14
N TYR A 370 6.56 -26.21 10.05
CA TYR A 370 6.87 -25.83 11.41
C TYR A 370 7.11 -27.08 12.26
N ASP A 371 8.18 -27.04 13.05
CA ASP A 371 8.55 -28.06 14.03
C ASP A 371 8.89 -27.37 15.35
N ALA A 372 8.09 -27.62 16.40
CA ALA A 372 8.30 -27.07 17.74
C ALA A 372 9.68 -27.42 18.34
N THR A 373 10.38 -28.43 17.84
CA THR A 373 11.72 -28.80 18.33
C THR A 373 12.84 -27.93 17.76
N HIS A 374 12.69 -27.47 16.51
CA HIS A 374 13.68 -26.63 15.83
C HIS A 374 13.41 -25.14 16.03
N GLY A 375 12.15 -24.78 16.35
CA GLY A 375 11.78 -23.46 16.86
C GLY A 375 11.90 -22.36 15.81
N GLY A 376 10.95 -21.45 15.80
CA GLY A 376 10.94 -20.42 14.78
C GLY A 376 9.61 -19.72 14.64
N TYR A 377 9.08 -19.16 15.72
CA TYR A 377 7.85 -18.39 15.61
C TYR A 377 7.73 -17.39 16.74
N THR A 378 7.00 -16.31 16.46
CA THR A 378 6.43 -15.47 17.52
C THR A 378 5.11 -16.10 17.95
N SER A 379 4.89 -16.24 19.26
CA SER A 379 3.65 -16.81 19.81
C SER A 379 2.40 -16.20 19.15
N PRO A 380 1.51 -16.99 18.53
CA PRO A 380 0.31 -16.48 17.85
C PRO A 380 -0.51 -15.62 18.79
N GLN A 381 -0.96 -14.46 18.34
CA GLN A 381 -1.69 -13.50 19.17
C GLN A 381 -3.09 -13.22 18.62
N ASN A 382 -4.07 -13.06 19.52
CA ASN A 382 -5.43 -12.67 19.16
C ASN A 382 -5.75 -11.19 19.47
N GLU A 383 -7.00 -10.77 19.21
CA GLU A 383 -7.50 -9.40 19.35
C GLU A 383 -7.42 -8.84 20.79
N THR A 384 -7.33 -9.72 21.79
CA THR A 384 -7.20 -9.33 23.20
C THR A 384 -5.74 -9.17 23.65
N GLY A 385 -4.79 -9.48 22.76
CA GLY A 385 -3.37 -9.55 23.05
C GLY A 385 -2.92 -10.87 23.68
N ALA A 386 -3.84 -11.81 23.91
CA ALA A 386 -3.52 -13.14 24.42
C ALA A 386 -2.70 -13.93 23.40
N THR A 387 -1.77 -14.74 23.90
CA THR A 387 -0.86 -15.55 23.09
C THR A 387 -1.09 -17.04 23.29
N GLY A 388 -0.68 -17.83 22.29
CA GLY A 388 -0.84 -19.27 22.26
C GLY A 388 0.35 -20.01 21.65
N THR A 389 0.10 -21.19 21.09
CA THR A 389 1.09 -22.03 20.42
C THR A 389 0.64 -22.39 19.01
N LEU A 390 1.59 -22.54 18.10
CA LEU A 390 1.35 -23.14 16.79
C LEU A 390 1.32 -24.66 16.91
N ASN A 391 0.53 -25.30 16.05
CA ASN A 391 0.46 -26.74 15.94
C ASN A 391 1.53 -27.24 14.97
N ASP A 392 2.29 -28.24 15.42
CA ASP A 392 3.31 -28.91 14.61
C ASP A 392 2.73 -29.51 13.33
N PHE A 393 3.51 -29.47 12.26
CA PHE A 393 3.20 -30.22 11.07
C PHE A 393 3.01 -31.72 11.37
N SER A 394 2.00 -32.31 10.75
CA SER A 394 1.68 -33.72 10.92
C SER A 394 1.26 -34.33 9.60
N THR A 395 1.76 -35.54 9.33
CA THR A 395 1.38 -36.34 8.15
C THR A 395 0.01 -36.99 8.29
N VAL A 396 -0.77 -36.63 9.32
CA VAL A 396 -2.16 -37.04 9.45
C VAL A 396 -2.98 -36.32 8.38
N THR A 397 -3.97 -37.03 7.81
CA THR A 397 -4.83 -36.49 6.76
C THR A 397 -5.45 -35.16 7.20
N GLY A 398 -5.13 -34.11 6.44
CA GLY A 398 -5.69 -32.78 6.63
C GLY A 398 -7.20 -32.74 6.40
N THR A 399 -7.83 -31.69 6.94
CA THR A 399 -9.23 -31.35 6.68
C THR A 399 -9.35 -30.47 5.43
N GLY A 400 -10.56 -30.34 4.87
CA GLY A 400 -10.80 -29.40 3.76
C GLY A 400 -10.08 -29.75 2.44
N GLY A 401 -9.78 -31.02 2.19
CA GLY A 401 -9.11 -31.47 0.96
C GLY A 401 -7.58 -31.43 1.00
N HIS A 402 -7.00 -31.08 2.15
CA HIS A 402 -5.56 -31.03 2.36
C HIS A 402 -4.99 -32.41 2.69
N VAL A 403 -3.73 -32.63 2.31
CA VAL A 403 -3.01 -33.88 2.56
C VAL A 403 -2.51 -33.91 4.00
N TYR A 404 -2.05 -32.78 4.54
CA TYR A 404 -1.44 -32.70 5.87
C TYR A 404 -2.19 -31.75 6.81
N SER A 405 -1.90 -31.85 8.11
CA SER A 405 -2.41 -30.94 9.14
C SER A 405 -1.28 -30.19 9.84
N GLY A 406 -1.65 -29.20 10.67
CA GLY A 406 -0.71 -28.36 11.40
C GLY A 406 -0.26 -27.16 10.58
N THR A 407 0.94 -26.66 10.89
CA THR A 407 1.48 -25.44 10.31
C THR A 407 2.55 -25.73 9.25
N TYR A 408 2.24 -25.43 7.98
CA TYR A 408 3.08 -25.72 6.83
C TYR A 408 2.63 -24.98 5.56
N PHE A 409 3.45 -25.00 4.52
CA PHE A 409 2.98 -24.89 3.14
C PHE A 409 3.71 -25.89 2.25
N ARG A 410 3.10 -26.23 1.11
CA ARG A 410 3.67 -27.17 0.13
C ARG A 410 3.88 -26.49 -1.21
N VAL A 411 5.01 -26.75 -1.84
CA VAL A 411 5.43 -26.14 -3.12
C VAL A 411 5.76 -27.22 -4.12
N ASP A 412 5.18 -27.09 -5.31
CA ASP A 412 5.59 -27.82 -6.50
C ASP A 412 6.51 -26.89 -7.31
N PHE A 413 7.83 -27.07 -7.17
CA PHE A 413 8.80 -26.26 -7.92
C PHE A 413 8.81 -26.60 -9.41
N ASP A 414 8.47 -27.83 -9.80
CA ASP A 414 8.36 -28.17 -11.23
C ASP A 414 7.16 -27.46 -11.88
N GLY A 415 6.06 -27.35 -11.14
CA GLY A 415 4.86 -26.61 -11.51
C GLY A 415 4.87 -25.12 -11.21
N GLN A 416 5.91 -24.61 -10.53
CA GLN A 416 6.06 -23.22 -10.08
C GLN A 416 4.81 -22.69 -9.32
N LYS A 417 4.32 -23.47 -8.34
CA LYS A 417 3.10 -23.13 -7.59
C LYS A 417 3.11 -23.63 -6.15
N LEU A 418 2.42 -22.90 -5.29
CA LEU A 418 1.97 -23.41 -4.00
C LEU A 418 0.82 -24.41 -4.22
N LEU A 419 0.78 -25.45 -3.40
CA LEU A 419 -0.22 -26.50 -3.45
C LEU A 419 -1.23 -26.41 -2.30
N GLU A 420 -0.73 -26.22 -1.09
CA GLU A 420 -1.49 -26.30 0.15
C GLU A 420 -0.85 -25.39 1.20
N ILE A 421 -1.66 -24.72 2.03
CA ILE A 421 -1.21 -23.92 3.16
C ILE A 421 -2.01 -24.31 4.40
N GLY A 422 -1.33 -24.58 5.51
CA GLY A 422 -1.93 -24.77 6.82
C GLY A 422 -1.30 -23.82 7.82
N VAL A 423 -2.11 -23.03 8.53
CA VAL A 423 -1.68 -22.37 9.76
C VAL A 423 -2.67 -22.74 10.85
N GLU A 424 -2.20 -23.48 11.85
CA GLU A 424 -3.02 -23.99 12.94
C GLU A 424 -2.46 -23.57 14.29
N ALA A 425 -3.31 -23.05 15.16
CA ALA A 425 -2.88 -22.51 16.44
C ALA A 425 -3.93 -22.70 17.54
N ASP A 426 -3.46 -22.77 18.78
CA ASP A 426 -4.29 -22.81 19.97
C ASP A 426 -4.01 -21.61 20.88
N ILE A 427 -5.01 -20.75 21.09
CA ILE A 427 -4.93 -19.56 21.96
C ILE A 427 -6.03 -19.62 23.01
N LEU A 428 -5.63 -19.75 24.29
CA LEU A 428 -6.54 -19.83 25.44
C LEU A 428 -7.66 -20.89 25.29
N GLY A 429 -7.36 -22.02 24.62
CA GLY A 429 -8.31 -23.10 24.38
C GLY A 429 -9.28 -22.85 23.22
N ASN A 430 -9.04 -21.84 22.39
CA ASN A 430 -9.65 -21.71 21.07
C ASN A 430 -8.66 -22.20 20.01
N SER A 431 -9.17 -22.92 19.02
CA SER A 431 -8.42 -23.41 17.88
C SER A 431 -8.68 -22.51 16.68
N TYR A 432 -7.60 -22.12 16.03
CA TYR A 432 -7.58 -21.34 14.80
C TYR A 432 -7.04 -22.21 13.69
N GLU A 433 -7.78 -22.33 12.60
CA GLU A 433 -7.39 -23.10 11.41
C GLU A 433 -7.52 -22.20 10.19
N LEU A 434 -6.39 -21.83 9.58
CA LEU A 434 -6.33 -21.07 8.33
C LEU A 434 -5.80 -21.94 7.20
N ARG A 435 -6.34 -21.71 6.00
CA ARG A 435 -6.01 -22.35 4.72
C ARG A 435 -5.95 -21.30 3.62
N GLU A 436 -5.38 -21.65 2.47
CA GLU A 436 -5.48 -20.80 1.29
C GLU A 436 -6.95 -20.55 0.89
N ALA A 437 -7.26 -19.31 0.52
CA ALA A 437 -8.56 -18.96 0.00
C ALA A 437 -8.77 -19.62 -1.38
N ALA A 438 -10.00 -20.00 -1.71
CA ALA A 438 -10.33 -20.53 -3.05
C ALA A 438 -10.02 -19.54 -4.19
N SER A 439 -9.89 -18.24 -3.88
CA SER A 439 -9.51 -17.18 -4.82
C SER A 439 -8.04 -16.77 -4.72
N ALA A 440 -7.23 -17.44 -3.90
CA ALA A 440 -5.83 -17.11 -3.73
C ALA A 440 -5.06 -17.32 -5.02
N ASP A 441 -4.15 -16.40 -5.34
CA ASP A 441 -3.14 -16.65 -6.36
C ASP A 441 -2.02 -17.48 -5.73
N LEU A 442 -1.85 -18.70 -6.22
CA LEU A 442 -0.86 -19.66 -5.73
C LEU A 442 0.33 -19.81 -6.68
N ASN A 443 0.45 -18.95 -7.71
CA ASN A 443 1.60 -18.95 -8.58
C ASN A 443 2.84 -18.48 -7.80
N LEU A 444 3.94 -19.26 -7.92
CA LEU A 444 5.18 -18.92 -7.23
C LEU A 444 5.74 -17.57 -7.72
N SER A 445 5.54 -17.24 -9.00
CA SER A 445 5.92 -15.91 -9.52
C SER A 445 5.22 -14.76 -8.81
N SER A 446 3.97 -14.92 -8.35
CA SER A 446 3.24 -13.86 -7.65
C SER A 446 3.83 -13.67 -6.25
N VAL A 447 4.07 -14.79 -5.54
CA VAL A 447 4.73 -14.80 -4.23
C VAL A 447 6.12 -14.17 -4.29
N LEU A 448 6.94 -14.53 -5.28
CA LEU A 448 8.29 -13.96 -5.47
C LEU A 448 8.29 -12.48 -5.86
N ASN A 449 7.16 -11.94 -6.32
CA ASN A 449 7.01 -10.49 -6.54
C ASN A 449 6.43 -9.77 -5.31
N GLY A 450 6.41 -10.43 -4.15
CA GLY A 450 5.92 -9.87 -2.89
C GLY A 450 4.39 -9.86 -2.74
N GLU A 451 3.65 -10.61 -3.57
CA GLU A 451 2.20 -10.71 -3.40
C GLU A 451 1.84 -11.63 -2.22
N GLU A 452 0.98 -11.14 -1.32
CA GLU A 452 0.47 -11.92 -0.19
C GLU A 452 -0.56 -12.97 -0.64
N VAL A 453 -0.47 -14.18 -0.07
CA VAL A 453 -1.44 -15.24 -0.32
C VAL A 453 -2.68 -15.01 0.52
N ALA A 454 -3.85 -14.90 -0.12
CA ALA A 454 -5.12 -14.78 0.58
C ALA A 454 -5.44 -16.05 1.38
N LEU A 455 -5.83 -15.89 2.64
CA LEU A 455 -6.23 -16.97 3.55
C LEU A 455 -7.72 -16.90 3.89
N THR A 456 -8.31 -18.06 4.13
CA THR A 456 -9.62 -18.21 4.79
C THR A 456 -9.52 -19.25 5.88
N GLY A 457 -10.36 -19.17 6.90
CA GLY A 457 -10.30 -20.12 7.99
C GLY A 457 -11.40 -19.99 9.00
N THR A 458 -11.23 -20.63 10.14
CA THR A 458 -12.16 -20.52 11.26
C THR A 458 -11.44 -20.36 12.58
N CYS A 459 -12.06 -19.62 13.50
CA CYS A 459 -11.79 -19.76 14.92
C CYS A 459 -12.93 -20.53 15.60
N SER A 460 -12.59 -21.58 16.34
CA SER A 460 -13.51 -22.40 17.11
C SER A 460 -13.10 -22.44 18.59
N GLY A 461 -14.07 -22.52 19.50
CA GLY A 461 -13.82 -22.49 20.94
C GLY A 461 -14.78 -21.56 21.69
N LEU A 462 -14.58 -21.46 23.01
CA LEU A 462 -15.51 -20.76 23.90
C LEU A 462 -15.61 -19.26 23.59
N THR A 463 -14.50 -18.61 23.25
CA THR A 463 -14.48 -17.15 23.04
C THR A 463 -14.64 -16.75 21.58
N CYS A 464 -14.48 -17.67 20.63
CA CYS A 464 -14.66 -17.41 19.20
C CYS A 464 -16.11 -17.53 18.69
N GLY A 465 -17.10 -17.78 19.55
CA GLY A 465 -18.51 -17.85 19.13
C GLY A 465 -19.44 -18.56 20.13
N ALA A 466 -19.24 -18.30 21.42
CA ALA A 466 -20.00 -18.90 22.52
C ALA A 466 -19.98 -20.44 22.56
N GLY A 467 -18.91 -21.06 22.02
CA GLY A 467 -18.63 -22.50 22.14
C GLY A 467 -19.39 -23.43 21.20
N VAL A 468 -20.30 -22.95 20.34
CA VAL A 468 -21.11 -23.82 19.45
C VAL A 468 -21.02 -23.43 17.96
N VAL A 469 -20.67 -22.19 17.65
CA VAL A 469 -20.56 -21.71 16.27
C VAL A 469 -19.17 -21.12 16.07
N SER A 470 -18.46 -21.56 15.04
CA SER A 470 -17.15 -20.99 14.67
C SER A 470 -17.32 -19.58 14.10
N THR A 471 -16.27 -18.78 14.18
CA THR A 471 -16.15 -17.52 13.44
C THR A 471 -15.33 -17.76 12.19
N ASP A 472 -15.90 -17.45 11.03
CA ASP A 472 -15.16 -17.46 9.76
C ASP A 472 -14.15 -16.32 9.76
N LEU A 473 -12.94 -16.61 9.30
CA LEU A 473 -11.83 -15.68 9.22
C LEU A 473 -11.41 -15.49 7.77
N SER A 474 -10.98 -14.27 7.44
CA SER A 474 -10.30 -13.92 6.19
C SER A 474 -9.00 -13.21 6.51
N GLY A 475 -7.95 -13.51 5.75
CA GLY A 475 -6.62 -13.02 6.06
C GLY A 475 -5.66 -13.12 4.91
N HIS A 476 -4.39 -12.95 5.22
CA HIS A 476 -3.28 -12.97 4.28
C HIS A 476 -2.03 -13.59 4.92
N MET A 477 -1.12 -14.08 4.09
CA MET A 477 0.18 -14.62 4.47
C MET A 477 1.27 -14.17 3.49
N SER A 478 2.39 -13.68 4.01
CA SER A 478 3.62 -13.46 3.23
C SER A 478 4.49 -14.70 3.29
N ILE A 479 5.24 -14.96 2.22
CA ILE A 479 6.18 -16.08 2.15
C ILE A 479 7.44 -15.61 1.42
N ASP A 480 8.57 -15.67 2.10
CA ASP A 480 9.88 -15.33 1.55
C ASP A 480 10.85 -16.49 1.82
N PHE A 481 11.45 -17.04 0.77
CA PHE A 481 12.39 -18.15 0.89
C PHE A 481 13.76 -17.64 1.34
N VAL A 482 14.43 -18.37 2.22
CA VAL A 482 15.71 -17.99 2.82
C VAL A 482 16.75 -19.09 2.71
N GLY A 483 18.01 -18.67 2.65
CA GLY A 483 19.19 -19.54 2.47
C GLY A 483 19.56 -19.78 1.00
N ASP A 484 20.76 -20.29 0.79
CA ASP A 484 21.36 -20.52 -0.54
C ASP A 484 20.49 -21.33 -1.53
N ASN A 485 19.62 -22.23 -1.05
CA ASN A 485 18.81 -23.12 -1.89
C ASN A 485 17.34 -23.18 -1.47
N ALA A 486 16.82 -22.12 -0.86
CA ALA A 486 15.48 -22.10 -0.27
C ALA A 486 15.30 -23.23 0.75
N GLU A 487 16.26 -23.42 1.65
CA GLU A 487 16.19 -24.42 2.71
C GLU A 487 15.16 -24.06 3.79
N GLY A 488 14.83 -22.78 3.93
CA GLY A 488 13.76 -22.31 4.80
C GLY A 488 12.89 -21.26 4.15
N ALA A 489 11.89 -20.82 4.89
CA ALA A 489 11.05 -19.68 4.55
C ALA A 489 10.67 -18.91 5.80
N VAL A 490 10.74 -17.59 5.73
CA VAL A 490 10.16 -16.70 6.74
C VAL A 490 8.78 -16.27 6.28
N THR A 491 7.82 -16.24 7.20
CA THR A 491 6.44 -15.96 6.88
C THR A 491 5.82 -15.07 7.93
N SER A 492 4.86 -14.27 7.51
CA SER A 492 3.95 -13.57 8.41
C SER A 492 2.52 -13.94 8.04
N TYR A 493 1.60 -13.92 8.98
CA TYR A 493 0.19 -14.18 8.72
C TYR A 493 -0.69 -13.34 9.63
N ALA A 494 -1.86 -12.98 9.11
CA ALA A 494 -2.90 -12.31 9.88
C ALA A 494 -4.27 -12.65 9.30
N ALA A 495 -5.24 -12.95 10.16
CA ALA A 495 -6.62 -13.18 9.76
C ALA A 495 -7.59 -12.62 10.80
N GLU A 496 -8.74 -12.15 10.34
CA GLU A 496 -9.79 -11.62 11.19
C GLU A 496 -11.19 -11.97 10.68
N GLY A 497 -12.15 -11.88 11.59
CA GLY A 497 -13.55 -12.13 11.29
C GLY A 497 -14.45 -11.69 12.42
N VAL A 498 -15.75 -11.58 12.11
CA VAL A 498 -16.78 -11.26 13.09
C VAL A 498 -17.84 -12.34 13.03
N ASN A 499 -18.15 -12.93 14.18
CA ASN A 499 -19.20 -13.92 14.28
C ASN A 499 -20.56 -13.32 13.90
N GLY A 500 -21.20 -13.83 12.85
CA GLY A 500 -22.47 -13.29 12.36
C GLY A 500 -23.64 -13.41 13.35
N LEU A 501 -23.54 -14.28 14.38
CA LEU A 501 -24.59 -14.47 15.38
C LEU A 501 -24.33 -13.70 16.67
N THR A 502 -23.09 -13.71 17.16
CA THR A 502 -22.74 -13.10 18.46
C THR A 502 -22.17 -11.68 18.33
N GLY A 503 -21.71 -11.29 17.13
CA GLY A 503 -21.02 -10.02 16.90
C GLY A 503 -19.62 -9.95 17.51
N VAL A 504 -19.10 -11.06 18.04
CA VAL A 504 -17.74 -11.15 18.60
C VAL A 504 -16.73 -11.11 17.46
N ALA A 505 -15.79 -10.17 17.53
CA ALA A 505 -14.65 -10.13 16.64
C ALA A 505 -13.58 -11.13 17.11
N SER A 506 -12.93 -11.79 16.16
CA SER A 506 -11.81 -12.69 16.41
C SER A 506 -10.71 -12.40 15.40
N SER A 507 -9.47 -12.41 15.86
CA SER A 507 -8.30 -12.29 15.00
C SER A 507 -7.19 -13.21 15.46
N ILE A 508 -6.26 -13.48 14.55
CA ILE A 508 -4.99 -14.13 14.84
C ILE A 508 -3.91 -13.51 13.97
N ASN A 509 -2.71 -13.33 14.51
CA ASN A 509 -1.52 -12.96 13.76
C ASN A 509 -0.25 -13.58 14.34
N GLY A 510 0.82 -13.57 13.54
CA GLY A 510 2.14 -14.02 13.96
C GLY A 510 3.13 -14.08 12.79
N THR A 511 4.34 -14.52 13.11
CA THR A 511 5.39 -14.86 12.14
C THR A 511 5.88 -16.27 12.40
N ILE A 512 6.25 -16.97 11.33
CA ILE A 512 6.64 -18.38 11.36
C ILE A 512 7.83 -18.58 10.43
N PHE A 513 8.86 -19.24 10.94
CA PHE A 513 9.97 -19.78 10.22
C PHE A 513 9.69 -21.26 9.96
N LEU A 514 9.78 -21.65 8.69
CA LEU A 514 9.43 -22.97 8.20
C LEU A 514 10.65 -23.57 7.50
N GLU A 515 10.98 -24.83 7.79
CA GLU A 515 12.08 -25.54 7.16
C GLU A 515 11.58 -26.44 6.03
N GLY A 516 12.27 -26.41 4.88
CA GLY A 516 11.92 -27.15 3.69
C GLY A 516 12.52 -28.54 3.65
N GLU A 517 11.68 -29.54 3.38
CA GLU A 517 12.11 -30.91 3.08
C GLU A 517 11.36 -31.48 1.87
N SER A 518 11.90 -32.52 1.26
CA SER A 518 11.19 -33.23 0.19
C SER A 518 9.87 -33.78 0.71
N SER A 519 8.79 -33.55 -0.03
CA SER A 519 7.45 -34.03 0.32
C SER A 519 7.46 -35.57 0.50
N PRO A 520 6.88 -36.11 1.60
CA PRO A 520 6.90 -37.53 1.95
C PRO A 520 6.33 -38.52 0.93
#